data_AF-A0A2K1EKY0-F1
#
_entry.id   AF-A0A2K1EKY0-F1
#
_cell.length_a   1.000
_cell.length_b   1.000
_cell.length_c   1.000
_cell.angle_alpha   90.00
_cell.angle_beta   90.00
_cell.angle_gamma   90.00
#
_symmetry.space_group_name_H-M   'P 1'
#
loop_
_entity.id
_entity.type
_entity.pdbx_description
1 polymer ?
#
loop_
_entity_poly.entity_id
_entity_poly.type
_entity_poly.pdbx_seq_one_letter_code
_entity_poly.pdbx_strand_id
1 'polypeptide(L)'
;MYKAMIVDDEPAIREGLSSIIDWGNCGFRIVDTAGNGREALDKFGEHRPELVIVDIRMPGMSGLEVIRSIREKNGEPFHFLILSGYADFDYARQAMGFGVDGYLLKPVDEEEMTTELKRVWQNIEDEKEDGKWGSPPSHERNWIEALLFPDHREHARNAVESSDSLHRASKQAEHQSGNGKHGQQPALPALDWSSYQVILLDLRIPDWDRQARLAAAKQRLTELCHEPGRGIVFEAGIYMGLLLPATLKTEKDAVQLLAAWRQELKPWAKEIYVAAGDPVAILNDIPRSFEQALRLLERTFLFRAERAMLSGDLHELETVETERSGASDSATDDPLRYAEKLYYALDMANSEAATRVIKEMEGQFPRIYRTESAIKAAFAQTFTLALNKYAAAQDHSRTVLEEHSSFITDVYAYSTLAELVDHSLEHVLQWIGQTESGGKGIIMKQMIDFIHSHYDENLRLELLADMFNYNSGYLGKLFKSHTGEAFNAYLDKVRIERARELLAQGIKVHQVAERVGYANADYFHSKFKKYAGMSPSSYRNRVQKNGGIDGC
;
A
#
# COMPACT_ATOMS: atom_id res chain seq x y z
N MET A 1 17.76 13.57 -30.05
CA MET A 1 16.95 13.65 -28.83
C MET A 1 15.51 13.95 -29.20
N TYR A 2 14.62 13.11 -28.71
CA TYR A 2 13.16 13.20 -28.87
C TYR A 2 12.57 14.22 -27.90
N LYS A 3 11.45 14.83 -28.26
CA LYS A 3 10.73 15.77 -27.42
C LYS A 3 9.84 14.99 -26.47
N ALA A 4 9.96 15.28 -25.18
CA ALA A 4 9.11 14.76 -24.13
C ALA A 4 8.29 15.90 -23.51
N MET A 5 7.08 15.60 -23.05
CA MET A 5 6.24 16.52 -22.27
C MET A 5 5.77 15.82 -20.99
N ILE A 6 5.78 16.54 -19.87
CA ILE A 6 5.31 16.03 -18.56
C ILE A 6 3.99 16.69 -18.21
N VAL A 7 3.00 15.90 -17.81
CA VAL A 7 1.65 16.34 -17.48
C VAL A 7 1.28 15.80 -16.11
N ASP A 8 1.15 16.69 -15.14
CA ASP A 8 0.88 16.34 -13.74
C ASP A 8 0.29 17.55 -13.04
N ASP A 9 -0.72 17.43 -12.18
CA ASP A 9 -1.31 18.58 -11.51
C ASP A 9 -0.45 19.12 -10.35
N GLU A 10 0.45 18.30 -9.81
CA GLU A 10 1.35 18.68 -8.72
C GLU A 10 2.63 19.38 -9.24
N PRO A 11 2.85 20.67 -8.93
CA PRO A 11 4.04 21.39 -9.40
C PRO A 11 5.36 20.77 -8.94
N ALA A 12 5.41 20.25 -7.70
CA ALA A 12 6.59 19.62 -7.14
C ALA A 12 7.01 18.36 -7.92
N ILE A 13 6.05 17.58 -8.43
CA ILE A 13 6.35 16.39 -9.24
C ILE A 13 6.90 16.80 -10.61
N ARG A 14 6.29 17.79 -11.27
CA ARG A 14 6.80 18.31 -12.56
C ARG A 14 8.24 18.83 -12.44
N GLU A 15 8.51 19.62 -11.40
CA GLU A 15 9.85 20.17 -11.13
C GLU A 15 10.85 19.05 -10.77
N GLY A 16 10.44 18.09 -9.94
CA GLY A 16 11.24 16.93 -9.55
C GLY A 16 11.64 16.07 -10.75
N LEU A 17 10.68 15.62 -11.55
CA LEU A 17 10.94 14.80 -12.75
C LEU A 17 11.78 15.54 -13.78
N SER A 18 11.61 16.87 -13.91
CA SER A 18 12.39 17.68 -14.84
C SER A 18 13.85 17.86 -14.41
N SER A 19 14.11 17.83 -13.10
CA SER A 19 15.43 18.19 -12.54
C SER A 19 16.28 16.99 -12.13
N ILE A 20 15.63 15.90 -11.68
CA ILE A 20 16.30 14.72 -11.15
C ILE A 20 16.76 13.80 -12.30
N ILE A 21 15.92 13.61 -13.31
CA ILE A 21 16.21 12.68 -14.41
C ILE A 21 17.17 13.30 -15.44
N ASP A 22 18.21 12.56 -15.84
CA ASP A 22 19.06 12.93 -16.97
C ASP A 22 18.39 12.54 -18.31
N TRP A 23 17.49 13.40 -18.77
CA TRP A 23 16.74 13.22 -20.02
C TRP A 23 17.65 13.03 -21.24
N GLY A 24 18.79 13.74 -21.26
CA GLY A 24 19.73 13.68 -22.38
C GLY A 24 20.33 12.29 -22.55
N ASN A 25 20.71 11.66 -21.44
CA ASN A 25 21.19 10.28 -21.41
C ASN A 25 20.09 9.24 -21.70
N CYS A 26 18.82 9.63 -21.56
CA CYS A 26 17.67 8.80 -21.94
C CYS A 26 17.22 9.03 -23.40
N GLY A 27 17.89 9.91 -24.15
CA GLY A 27 17.54 10.19 -25.55
C GLY A 27 16.40 11.20 -25.73
N PHE A 28 15.95 11.86 -24.66
CA PHE A 28 14.83 12.82 -24.67
C PHE A 28 15.26 14.22 -24.25
N ARG A 29 14.40 15.21 -24.52
CA ARG A 29 14.45 16.55 -23.95
C ARG A 29 13.05 17.00 -23.60
N ILE A 30 12.85 17.57 -22.42
CA ILE A 30 11.55 18.14 -22.05
C ILE A 30 11.34 19.42 -22.88
N VAL A 31 10.23 19.48 -23.62
CA VAL A 31 9.87 20.68 -24.40
C VAL A 31 8.88 21.57 -23.69
N ASP A 32 8.02 21.00 -22.83
CA ASP A 32 7.10 21.74 -21.97
C ASP A 32 6.57 20.82 -20.85
N THR A 33 5.89 21.41 -19.87
CA THR A 33 5.12 20.71 -18.83
C THR A 33 3.72 21.29 -18.72
N ALA A 34 2.72 20.50 -18.32
CA ALA A 34 1.34 20.96 -18.17
C ALA A 34 0.76 20.58 -16.79
N GLY A 35 -0.02 21.48 -16.20
CA GLY A 35 -0.63 21.29 -14.87
C GLY A 35 -2.03 20.69 -14.88
N ASN A 36 -2.62 20.43 -16.04
CA ASN A 36 -3.95 19.82 -16.18
C ASN A 36 -4.15 19.34 -17.63
N GLY A 37 -5.19 18.52 -17.85
CA GLY A 37 -5.43 17.91 -19.15
C GLY A 37 -5.75 18.89 -20.28
N ARG A 38 -6.38 20.05 -20.01
CA ARG A 38 -6.69 21.03 -21.05
C ARG A 38 -5.43 21.75 -21.53
N GLU A 39 -4.60 22.19 -20.59
CA GLU A 39 -3.29 22.76 -20.88
C GLU A 39 -2.41 21.74 -21.63
N ALA A 40 -2.47 20.46 -21.26
CA ALA A 40 -1.75 19.40 -21.94
C ALA A 40 -2.15 19.27 -23.42
N LEU A 41 -3.45 19.33 -23.74
CA LEU A 41 -3.92 19.27 -25.13
C LEU A 41 -3.49 20.49 -25.96
N ASP A 42 -3.55 21.69 -25.37
CA ASP A 42 -3.14 22.93 -26.03
C ASP A 42 -1.63 22.90 -26.34
N LYS A 43 -0.80 22.58 -25.35
CA LYS A 43 0.67 22.47 -25.49
C LYS A 43 1.11 21.32 -26.38
N PHE A 44 0.39 20.21 -26.35
CA PHE A 44 0.63 19.10 -27.27
C PHE A 44 0.48 19.55 -28.73
N GLY A 45 -0.55 20.34 -29.04
CA GLY A 45 -0.77 20.90 -30.36
C GLY A 45 0.35 21.82 -30.84
N GLU A 46 0.96 22.58 -29.93
CA GLU A 46 2.07 23.51 -30.23
C GLU A 46 3.41 22.78 -30.41
N HIS A 47 3.75 21.88 -29.49
CA HIS A 47 5.10 21.31 -29.43
C HIS A 47 5.25 19.97 -30.15
N ARG A 48 4.13 19.23 -30.31
CA ARG A 48 4.06 17.85 -30.83
C ARG A 48 5.18 16.95 -30.28
N PRO A 49 5.16 16.64 -28.97
CA PRO A 49 6.15 15.79 -28.35
C PRO A 49 6.00 14.33 -28.82
N GLU A 50 7.12 13.62 -29.04
CA GLU A 50 7.10 12.18 -29.36
C GLU A 50 6.78 11.30 -28.15
N LEU A 51 7.08 11.77 -26.93
CA LEU A 51 6.72 11.11 -25.67
C LEU A 51 5.90 12.05 -24.76
N VAL A 52 4.79 11.58 -24.23
CA VAL A 52 4.01 12.27 -23.19
C VAL A 52 3.97 11.42 -21.94
N ILE A 53 4.41 12.00 -20.83
CA ILE A 53 4.31 11.40 -19.50
C ILE A 53 3.15 12.07 -18.79
N VAL A 54 2.19 11.29 -18.31
CA VAL A 54 0.90 11.84 -17.85
C VAL A 54 0.40 11.20 -16.57
N ASP A 55 0.02 12.01 -15.60
CA ASP A 55 -0.74 11.55 -14.44
C ASP A 55 -2.17 11.18 -14.85
N ILE A 56 -2.68 10.07 -14.34
CA ILE A 56 -4.06 9.65 -14.56
C ILE A 56 -5.03 10.60 -13.87
N ARG A 57 -4.78 10.94 -12.59
CA ARG A 57 -5.74 11.67 -11.78
C ARG A 57 -5.40 13.15 -11.74
N MET A 58 -6.00 13.90 -12.67
CA MET A 58 -5.92 15.36 -12.69
C MET A 58 -7.32 16.00 -12.61
N PRO A 59 -7.46 17.16 -11.95
CA PRO A 59 -8.72 17.90 -11.92
C PRO A 59 -9.23 18.29 -13.30
N GLY A 60 -10.54 18.08 -13.52
CA GLY A 60 -11.27 18.51 -14.72
C GLY A 60 -11.15 17.58 -15.92
N MET A 61 -9.94 17.09 -16.24
CA MET A 61 -9.70 16.13 -17.32
C MET A 61 -8.58 15.17 -16.91
N SER A 62 -8.89 13.88 -16.89
CA SER A 62 -7.96 12.81 -16.53
C SER A 62 -6.89 12.57 -17.59
N GLY A 63 -5.76 11.97 -17.20
CA GLY A 63 -4.69 11.61 -18.14
C GLY A 63 -5.16 10.67 -19.24
N LEU A 64 -6.08 9.75 -18.93
CA LEU A 64 -6.68 8.85 -19.92
C LEU A 64 -7.51 9.60 -20.96
N GLU A 65 -8.25 10.62 -20.56
CA GLU A 65 -9.00 11.47 -21.48
C GLU A 65 -8.08 12.32 -22.37
N VAL A 66 -6.92 12.74 -21.84
CA VAL A 66 -5.86 13.41 -22.61
C VAL A 66 -5.31 12.46 -23.68
N ILE A 67 -4.89 11.24 -23.29
CA ILE A 67 -4.35 10.22 -24.21
C ILE A 67 -5.38 9.91 -25.30
N ARG A 68 -6.63 9.62 -24.92
CA ARG A 68 -7.73 9.35 -25.87
C ARG A 68 -7.89 10.51 -26.85
N SER A 69 -7.96 11.75 -26.35
CA SER A 69 -8.15 12.94 -27.18
C SER A 69 -7.00 13.17 -28.15
N ILE A 70 -5.76 12.91 -27.74
CA ILE A 70 -4.58 13.03 -28.60
C ILE A 70 -4.62 11.96 -29.70
N ARG A 71 -4.93 10.71 -29.36
CA ARG A 71 -5.00 9.61 -30.33
C ARG A 71 -6.13 9.75 -31.34
N GLU A 72 -7.31 10.18 -30.90
CA GLU A 72 -8.46 10.38 -31.81
C GLU A 72 -8.23 11.52 -32.80
N LYS A 73 -7.51 12.58 -32.38
CA LYS A 73 -7.30 13.78 -33.20
C LYS A 73 -6.05 13.71 -34.08
N ASN A 74 -5.12 12.79 -33.81
CA ASN A 74 -3.86 12.71 -34.51
C ASN A 74 -3.59 11.29 -34.97
N GLY A 75 -3.40 11.10 -36.29
CA GLY A 75 -3.05 9.80 -36.88
C GLY A 75 -1.55 9.47 -36.86
N GLU A 76 -0.76 10.16 -36.02
CA GLU A 76 0.68 9.96 -35.86
C GLU A 76 0.97 9.13 -34.58
N PRO A 77 2.04 8.30 -34.54
CA PRO A 77 2.42 7.54 -33.36
C PRO A 77 3.01 8.46 -32.29
N PHE A 78 2.29 8.60 -31.18
CA PHE A 78 2.81 9.21 -29.97
C PHE A 78 2.96 8.15 -28.90
N HIS A 79 4.06 8.23 -28.17
CA HIS A 79 4.35 7.36 -27.06
C HIS A 79 3.82 7.99 -25.77
N PHE A 80 3.25 7.15 -24.91
CA PHE A 80 2.63 7.58 -23.67
C PHE A 80 3.16 6.75 -22.52
N LEU A 81 3.57 7.42 -21.45
CA LEU A 81 3.92 6.79 -20.20
C LEU A 81 3.02 7.37 -19.10
N ILE A 82 2.42 6.49 -18.33
CA ILE A 82 1.48 6.91 -17.29
C ILE A 82 2.16 6.94 -15.93
N LEU A 83 1.82 7.96 -15.14
CA LEU A 83 2.15 8.07 -13.73
C LEU A 83 0.88 7.92 -12.90
N SER A 84 0.92 7.18 -11.80
CA SER A 84 -0.24 7.06 -10.91
C SER A 84 0.13 6.97 -9.45
N GLY A 85 -0.54 7.76 -8.61
CA GLY A 85 -0.46 7.66 -7.14
C GLY A 85 -1.16 6.44 -6.53
N TYR A 86 -1.82 5.61 -7.33
CA TYR A 86 -2.48 4.39 -6.86
C TYR A 86 -2.36 3.28 -7.91
N ALA A 87 -2.19 2.03 -7.47
CA ALA A 87 -2.35 0.88 -8.34
C ALA A 87 -3.85 0.67 -8.62
N ASP A 88 -4.38 1.45 -9.56
CA ASP A 88 -5.78 1.39 -9.96
C ASP A 88 -5.91 0.55 -11.24
N PHE A 89 -6.47 -0.65 -11.07
CA PHE A 89 -6.67 -1.61 -12.15
C PHE A 89 -7.55 -1.06 -13.29
N ASP A 90 -8.59 -0.27 -12.99
CA ASP A 90 -9.47 0.26 -14.03
C ASP A 90 -8.75 1.28 -14.91
N TYR A 91 -7.81 2.04 -14.32
CA TYR A 91 -7.00 2.98 -15.08
C TYR A 91 -5.87 2.31 -15.85
N ALA A 92 -5.16 1.36 -15.25
CA ALA A 92 -4.15 0.57 -15.95
C ALA A 92 -4.79 -0.22 -17.13
N ARG A 93 -6.00 -0.77 -16.94
CA ARG A 93 -6.76 -1.43 -18.00
C ARG A 93 -7.08 -0.48 -19.17
N GLN A 94 -7.64 0.69 -18.88
CA GLN A 94 -7.98 1.69 -19.90
C GLN A 94 -6.75 2.22 -20.62
N ALA A 95 -5.66 2.45 -19.88
CA ALA A 95 -4.38 2.87 -20.40
C ALA A 95 -3.82 1.91 -21.46
N MET A 96 -3.76 0.62 -21.14
CA MET A 96 -3.28 -0.40 -22.07
C MET A 96 -4.17 -0.50 -23.31
N GLY A 97 -5.47 -0.30 -23.16
CA GLY A 97 -6.40 -0.18 -24.28
C GLY A 97 -6.16 1.02 -25.22
N PHE A 98 -5.48 2.05 -24.72
CA PHE A 98 -4.97 3.15 -25.53
C PHE A 98 -3.53 2.92 -26.01
N GLY A 99 -2.97 1.71 -25.89
CA GLY A 99 -1.62 1.40 -26.37
C GLY A 99 -0.55 2.30 -25.78
N VAL A 100 -0.61 2.57 -24.48
CA VAL A 100 0.49 3.26 -23.79
C VAL A 100 1.73 2.38 -23.74
N ASP A 101 2.91 3.00 -23.68
CA ASP A 101 4.17 2.29 -23.66
C ASP A 101 4.53 1.77 -22.27
N GLY A 102 3.98 2.35 -21.20
CA GLY A 102 4.30 1.98 -19.83
C GLY A 102 3.42 2.66 -18.79
N TYR A 103 3.49 2.14 -17.58
CA TYR A 103 2.75 2.59 -16.41
C TYR A 103 3.68 2.54 -15.19
N LEU A 104 3.83 3.67 -14.50
CA LEU A 104 4.67 3.83 -13.30
C LEU A 104 3.84 4.26 -12.10
N LEU A 105 4.20 3.72 -10.93
CA LEU A 105 3.57 4.07 -9.65
C LEU A 105 4.34 5.18 -8.95
N LYS A 106 3.62 6.19 -8.45
CA LYS A 106 4.20 7.21 -7.57
C LYS A 106 4.31 6.65 -6.13
N PRO A 107 5.39 6.96 -5.39
CA PRO A 107 6.54 7.77 -5.79
C PRO A 107 7.42 7.01 -6.79
N VAL A 108 7.77 7.67 -7.90
CA VAL A 108 8.62 7.09 -8.95
C VAL A 108 10.08 7.33 -8.58
N ASP A 109 10.86 6.26 -8.52
CA ASP A 109 12.31 6.34 -8.32
C ASP A 109 13.04 6.75 -9.62
N GLU A 110 14.19 7.42 -9.48
CA GLU A 110 15.02 7.88 -10.61
C GLU A 110 15.46 6.73 -11.52
N GLU A 111 15.84 5.59 -10.95
CA GLU A 111 16.31 4.43 -11.70
C GLU A 111 15.17 3.75 -12.47
N GLU A 112 13.99 3.67 -11.86
CA GLU A 112 12.79 3.10 -12.48
C GLU A 112 12.36 3.95 -13.68
N MET A 113 12.27 5.26 -13.51
CA MET A 113 11.97 6.19 -14.60
C MET A 113 13.01 6.10 -15.72
N THR A 114 14.30 6.09 -15.38
CA THR A 114 15.40 6.00 -16.36
C THR A 114 15.33 4.72 -17.18
N THR A 115 15.00 3.59 -16.53
CA THR A 115 14.85 2.29 -17.18
C THR A 115 13.72 2.29 -18.19
N GLU A 116 12.55 2.80 -17.79
CA GLU A 116 11.39 2.90 -18.68
C GLU A 116 11.63 3.86 -19.84
N LEU A 117 12.23 5.02 -19.60
CA LEU A 117 12.57 5.96 -20.66
C LEU A 117 13.51 5.33 -21.69
N LYS A 118 14.55 4.61 -21.26
CA LYS A 118 15.45 3.89 -22.19
C LYS A 118 14.73 2.82 -22.99
N ARG A 119 13.76 2.11 -22.39
CA ARG A 119 12.93 1.15 -23.13
C ARG A 119 12.11 1.84 -24.22
N VAL A 120 11.43 2.94 -23.86
CA VAL A 120 10.62 3.71 -24.82
C VAL A 120 11.50 4.29 -25.92
N TRP A 121 12.69 4.79 -25.59
CA TRP A 121 13.66 5.25 -26.57
C TRP A 121 14.06 4.15 -27.56
N GLN A 122 14.37 2.95 -27.07
CA GLN A 122 14.71 1.82 -27.95
C GLN A 122 13.54 1.42 -28.85
N ASN A 123 12.31 1.38 -28.32
CA ASN A 123 11.11 1.12 -29.12
C ASN A 123 10.95 2.14 -30.25
N ILE A 124 11.15 3.43 -29.93
CA ILE A 124 11.12 4.53 -30.90
C ILE A 124 12.17 4.33 -32.00
N GLU A 125 13.40 3.96 -31.65
CA GLU A 125 14.47 3.70 -32.63
C GLU A 125 14.15 2.48 -33.51
N ASP A 126 13.73 1.37 -32.90
CA ASP A 126 13.37 0.13 -33.59
C ASP A 126 12.22 0.38 -34.60
N GLU A 127 11.20 1.15 -34.21
CA GLU A 127 10.08 1.52 -35.09
C GLU A 127 10.53 2.34 -36.31
N LYS A 128 11.52 3.22 -36.12
CA LYS A 128 12.08 4.02 -37.23
C LYS A 128 12.95 3.19 -38.17
N GLU A 129 13.76 2.29 -37.64
CA GLU A 129 14.64 1.44 -38.46
C GLU A 129 13.84 0.45 -39.32
N ASP A 130 12.76 -0.12 -38.78
CA ASP A 130 11.89 -1.06 -39.48
C ASP A 130 10.98 -0.40 -40.54
N GLY A 131 11.00 0.93 -40.66
CA GLY A 131 10.06 1.69 -41.48
C GLY A 131 8.60 1.53 -41.02
N LYS A 132 8.40 1.07 -39.79
CA LYS A 132 7.11 0.82 -39.14
C LYS A 132 6.74 1.90 -38.13
N TRP A 133 7.42 3.05 -38.17
CA TRP A 133 7.06 4.25 -37.41
C TRP A 133 5.57 4.55 -37.61
N GLY A 134 4.74 4.26 -36.62
CA GLY A 134 3.28 4.33 -36.75
C GLY A 134 2.52 3.02 -36.62
N SER A 135 3.20 1.89 -36.46
CA SER A 135 2.55 0.60 -36.22
C SER A 135 2.48 0.33 -34.72
N PRO A 136 1.32 -0.03 -34.16
CA PRO A 136 1.26 -0.53 -32.78
C PRO A 136 2.29 -1.66 -32.61
N PRO A 137 2.92 -1.80 -31.42
CA PRO A 137 3.98 -2.78 -31.18
C PRO A 137 3.63 -4.16 -31.76
N SER A 138 4.60 -4.77 -32.44
CA SER A 138 4.50 -5.99 -33.27
C SER A 138 3.33 -6.94 -32.93
N HIS A 139 2.49 -7.19 -33.93
CA HIS A 139 1.14 -7.78 -33.86
C HIS A 139 1.03 -9.22 -33.30
N GLU A 140 2.12 -9.91 -32.97
CA GLU A 140 2.05 -11.20 -32.25
C GLU A 140 1.72 -11.00 -30.75
N ARG A 141 1.99 -9.80 -30.19
CA ARG A 141 1.75 -9.46 -28.78
C ARG A 141 0.32 -9.00 -28.45
N ASN A 142 -0.42 -8.53 -29.45
CA ASN A 142 -1.56 -7.63 -29.26
C ASN A 142 -2.93 -8.34 -29.05
N TRP A 143 -3.04 -9.64 -29.36
CA TRP A 143 -4.33 -10.31 -29.27
C TRP A 143 -4.68 -10.79 -27.85
N ILE A 144 -3.70 -11.13 -27.01
CA ILE A 144 -3.95 -11.46 -25.59
C ILE A 144 -4.39 -10.21 -24.84
N GLU A 145 -3.73 -9.07 -25.09
CA GLU A 145 -4.16 -7.77 -24.54
C GLU A 145 -5.58 -7.43 -25.02
N ALA A 146 -5.87 -7.55 -26.33
CA ALA A 146 -7.23 -7.35 -26.86
C ALA A 146 -8.28 -8.32 -26.29
N LEU A 147 -7.87 -9.52 -25.86
CA LEU A 147 -8.74 -10.55 -25.29
C LEU A 147 -8.96 -10.38 -23.79
N LEU A 148 -7.93 -9.94 -23.06
CA LEU A 148 -7.97 -9.59 -21.64
C LEU A 148 -8.72 -8.28 -21.39
N PHE A 149 -8.82 -7.41 -22.40
CA PHE A 149 -9.38 -6.06 -22.27
C PHE A 149 -10.44 -5.75 -23.37
N PRO A 150 -11.63 -6.39 -23.35
CA PRO A 150 -12.58 -6.41 -24.47
C PRO A 150 -13.45 -5.15 -24.70
N ASP A 151 -13.38 -4.10 -23.85
CA ASP A 151 -14.23 -2.90 -23.97
C ASP A 151 -13.93 -2.01 -25.19
N HIS A 152 -12.94 -2.36 -26.02
CA HIS A 152 -12.51 -1.58 -27.18
C HIS A 152 -13.18 -1.98 -28.51
N ARG A 153 -14.51 -2.18 -28.52
CA ARG A 153 -15.28 -2.51 -29.74
C ARG A 153 -15.64 -1.32 -30.65
N GLU A 154 -15.22 -0.09 -30.35
CA GLU A 154 -15.51 1.05 -31.23
C GLU A 154 -14.51 1.24 -32.38
N HIS A 155 -13.24 0.84 -32.23
CA HIS A 155 -12.25 0.96 -33.30
C HIS A 155 -12.33 -0.16 -34.37
N ALA A 156 -12.96 -1.30 -34.06
CA ALA A 156 -13.19 -2.37 -35.04
C ALA A 156 -14.45 -2.18 -35.89
N ARG A 157 -15.38 -1.28 -35.49
CA ARG A 157 -16.66 -1.08 -36.19
C ARG A 157 -16.54 -0.26 -37.48
N ASN A 158 -15.57 0.65 -37.56
CA ASN A 158 -15.35 1.45 -38.78
C ASN A 158 -14.70 0.65 -39.93
N ALA A 159 -14.32 -0.61 -39.71
CA ALA A 159 -13.89 -1.53 -40.77
C ALA A 159 -15.00 -2.52 -41.22
N VAL A 160 -16.20 -2.46 -40.63
CA VAL A 160 -17.28 -3.45 -40.86
C VAL A 160 -18.61 -2.79 -41.26
N GLU A 161 -18.60 -1.56 -41.78
CA GLU A 161 -19.73 -1.02 -42.55
C GLU A 161 -19.67 -1.47 -44.01
N SER A 162 -19.84 -2.77 -44.25
CA SER A 162 -20.42 -3.29 -45.50
C SER A 162 -21.01 -4.68 -45.27
N SER A 163 -22.04 -4.74 -44.43
CA SER A 163 -22.75 -5.94 -44.01
C SER A 163 -23.69 -6.53 -45.09
N ASP A 164 -23.21 -6.72 -46.33
CA ASP A 164 -23.98 -7.46 -47.35
C ASP A 164 -23.16 -8.50 -48.15
N SER A 165 -21.86 -8.64 -47.88
CA SER A 165 -20.96 -9.47 -48.71
C SER A 165 -20.63 -10.86 -48.12
N LEU A 166 -20.87 -11.10 -46.83
CA LEU A 166 -20.43 -12.32 -46.13
C LEU A 166 -21.27 -13.58 -46.43
N HIS A 167 -22.42 -13.46 -47.11
CA HIS A 167 -23.16 -14.62 -47.59
C HIS A 167 -22.90 -14.98 -49.07
N ARG A 168 -22.21 -14.12 -49.84
CA ARG A 168 -21.87 -14.41 -51.25
C ARG A 168 -20.44 -14.90 -51.44
N ALA A 169 -19.50 -14.52 -50.56
CA ALA A 169 -18.09 -14.89 -50.68
C ALA A 169 -17.80 -16.38 -50.39
N SER A 170 -18.61 -17.07 -49.56
CA SER A 170 -18.42 -18.50 -49.28
C SER A 170 -18.82 -19.44 -50.43
N LYS A 171 -19.46 -18.93 -51.50
CA LYS A 171 -19.84 -19.77 -52.68
C LYS A 171 -19.01 -19.52 -53.94
N GLN A 172 -18.08 -18.58 -53.95
CA GLN A 172 -17.23 -18.30 -55.12
C GLN A 172 -15.74 -18.66 -54.92
N ALA A 173 -15.33 -19.06 -53.72
CA ALA A 173 -13.95 -19.45 -53.44
C ALA A 173 -13.56 -20.88 -53.88
N GLU A 174 -14.47 -21.67 -54.44
CA GLU A 174 -14.14 -23.00 -55.02
C GLU A 174 -13.74 -22.94 -56.50
N HIS A 175 -13.91 -21.83 -57.20
CA HIS A 175 -13.53 -21.69 -58.61
C HIS A 175 -12.81 -20.36 -58.85
N GLN A 176 -11.49 -20.33 -58.61
CA GLN A 176 -10.48 -19.89 -59.57
C GLN A 176 -9.15 -19.62 -58.87
N SER A 177 -8.16 -20.44 -59.23
CA SER A 177 -6.75 -20.18 -59.04
C SER A 177 -6.33 -18.94 -59.85
N GLY A 178 -5.55 -18.03 -59.25
CA GLY A 178 -4.88 -16.97 -60.00
C GLY A 178 -4.61 -15.67 -59.23
N ASN A 179 -3.41 -15.61 -58.64
CA ASN A 179 -2.52 -14.44 -58.59
C ASN A 179 -3.07 -13.07 -58.13
N GLY A 180 -2.64 -12.59 -56.96
CA GLY A 180 -2.78 -11.17 -56.59
C GLY A 180 -2.58 -10.89 -55.11
N LYS A 181 -1.52 -10.14 -54.78
CA LYS A 181 -1.16 -9.63 -53.45
C LYS A 181 -2.34 -8.85 -52.82
N HIS A 182 -2.93 -9.35 -51.73
CA HIS A 182 -3.81 -8.59 -50.83
C HIS A 182 -3.45 -8.85 -49.37
N GLY A 183 -3.53 -7.79 -48.57
CA GLY A 183 -3.06 -7.70 -47.19
C GLY A 183 -3.61 -8.82 -46.30
N GLN A 184 -2.69 -9.48 -45.60
CA GLN A 184 -3.01 -10.49 -44.61
C GLN A 184 -3.51 -9.80 -43.35
N GLN A 185 -4.80 -10.02 -43.03
CA GLN A 185 -5.29 -9.93 -41.66
C GLN A 185 -4.49 -10.92 -40.79
N PRO A 186 -4.07 -10.56 -39.55
CA PRO A 186 -3.42 -11.51 -38.66
C PRO A 186 -4.43 -12.59 -38.28
N ALA A 187 -4.15 -13.84 -38.63
CA ALA A 187 -4.91 -14.98 -38.12
C ALA A 187 -4.58 -15.14 -36.63
N LEU A 188 -5.59 -15.04 -35.75
CA LEU A 188 -5.46 -15.47 -34.36
C LEU A 188 -4.89 -16.91 -34.34
N PRO A 189 -3.94 -17.25 -33.46
CA PRO A 189 -3.56 -18.65 -33.30
C PRO A 189 -4.83 -19.45 -32.98
N ALA A 190 -4.99 -20.62 -33.61
CA ALA A 190 -6.13 -21.49 -33.35
C ALA A 190 -6.05 -21.97 -31.89
N LEU A 191 -6.74 -21.24 -31.01
CA LEU A 191 -6.99 -21.57 -29.61
C LEU A 191 -8.29 -22.36 -29.59
N ASP A 192 -8.17 -23.67 -29.72
CA ASP A 192 -9.28 -24.62 -29.78
C ASP A 192 -9.42 -25.43 -28.49
N TRP A 193 -9.01 -24.85 -27.36
CA TRP A 193 -9.05 -25.54 -26.07
C TRP A 193 -10.47 -25.60 -25.52
N SER A 194 -10.75 -26.69 -24.79
CA SER A 194 -12.03 -26.89 -24.10
C SER A 194 -12.24 -25.95 -22.91
N SER A 195 -11.16 -25.35 -22.41
CA SER A 195 -11.16 -24.38 -21.32
C SER A 195 -9.82 -23.65 -21.26
N TYR A 196 -9.83 -22.45 -20.69
CA TYR A 196 -8.73 -21.51 -20.60
C TYR A 196 -8.53 -21.12 -19.14
N GLN A 197 -7.29 -20.93 -18.72
CA GLN A 197 -7.00 -20.46 -17.37
C GLN A 197 -5.83 -19.50 -17.38
N VAL A 198 -5.96 -18.41 -16.62
CA VAL A 198 -4.90 -17.43 -16.44
C VAL A 198 -4.16 -17.68 -15.13
N ILE A 199 -2.84 -17.69 -15.23
CA ILE A 199 -1.92 -17.75 -14.10
C ILE A 199 -1.03 -16.50 -14.16
N LEU A 200 -0.87 -15.81 -13.04
CA LEU A 200 0.02 -14.66 -12.91
C LEU A 200 1.15 -14.98 -11.92
N LEU A 201 2.35 -14.53 -12.25
CA LEU A 201 3.54 -14.65 -11.42
C LEU A 201 4.08 -13.27 -11.07
N ASP A 202 4.32 -13.05 -9.78
CA ASP A 202 5.12 -11.96 -9.26
C ASP A 202 6.53 -12.47 -9.00
N LEU A 203 7.48 -11.98 -9.81
CA LEU A 203 8.89 -12.35 -9.74
C LEU A 203 9.66 -11.23 -9.04
N ARG A 204 9.95 -11.39 -7.75
CA ARG A 204 10.75 -10.44 -6.97
C ARG A 204 12.22 -10.65 -7.29
N ILE A 205 12.69 -9.92 -8.29
CA ILE A 205 14.04 -9.99 -8.81
C ILE A 205 14.88 -8.84 -8.22
N PRO A 206 16.07 -9.11 -7.67
CA PRO A 206 16.98 -8.06 -7.20
C PRO A 206 17.31 -7.05 -8.30
N ASP A 207 17.56 -5.79 -7.94
CA ASP A 207 17.70 -4.69 -8.90
C ASP A 207 18.89 -4.86 -9.86
N TRP A 208 19.96 -5.52 -9.42
CA TRP A 208 21.10 -5.84 -10.27
C TRP A 208 20.73 -6.90 -11.32
N ASP A 209 20.96 -6.58 -12.60
CA ASP A 209 20.61 -7.40 -13.76
C ASP A 209 19.11 -7.74 -13.92
N ARG A 210 18.20 -6.96 -13.32
CA ARG A 210 16.74 -7.20 -13.35
C ARG A 210 16.20 -7.49 -14.75
N GLN A 211 16.62 -6.70 -15.75
CA GLN A 211 16.16 -6.84 -17.14
C GLN A 211 16.64 -8.16 -17.79
N ALA A 212 17.91 -8.52 -17.60
CA ALA A 212 18.48 -9.76 -18.12
C ALA A 212 17.84 -10.99 -17.45
N ARG A 213 17.59 -10.91 -16.14
CA ARG A 213 16.93 -11.96 -15.35
C ARG A 213 15.46 -12.14 -15.72
N LEU A 214 14.72 -11.04 -15.94
CA LEU A 214 13.34 -11.08 -16.45
C LEU A 214 13.27 -11.73 -17.82
N ALA A 215 14.17 -11.36 -18.74
CA ALA A 215 14.24 -11.95 -20.07
C ALA A 215 14.54 -13.47 -20.00
N ALA A 216 15.48 -13.88 -19.15
CA ALA A 216 15.81 -15.29 -18.95
C ALA A 216 14.65 -16.09 -18.32
N ALA A 217 13.98 -15.52 -17.32
CA ALA A 217 12.80 -16.13 -16.69
C ALA A 217 11.65 -16.30 -17.70
N LYS A 218 11.40 -15.28 -18.54
CA LYS A 218 10.41 -15.33 -19.62
C LYS A 218 10.74 -16.41 -20.64
N GLN A 219 11.99 -16.50 -21.06
CA GLN A 219 12.45 -17.53 -21.99
C GLN A 219 12.22 -18.92 -21.37
N ARG A 220 12.57 -19.12 -20.10
CA ARG A 220 12.38 -20.39 -19.41
C ARG A 220 10.91 -20.79 -19.32
N LEU A 221 10.02 -19.86 -18.97
CA LEU A 221 8.58 -20.11 -18.95
C LEU A 221 8.04 -20.46 -20.33
N THR A 222 8.56 -19.82 -21.38
CA THR A 222 8.17 -20.10 -22.77
C THR A 222 8.60 -21.51 -23.20
N GLU A 223 9.78 -21.96 -22.78
CA GLU A 223 10.26 -23.33 -22.99
C GLU A 223 9.42 -24.36 -22.24
N LEU A 224 9.08 -24.09 -20.97
CA LEU A 224 8.23 -24.95 -20.14
C LEU A 224 6.81 -25.10 -20.73
N CYS A 225 6.37 -24.16 -21.56
CA CYS A 225 5.08 -24.20 -22.24
C CYS A 225 5.10 -24.87 -23.63
N HIS A 226 6.26 -25.30 -24.14
CA HIS A 226 6.45 -25.65 -25.57
C HIS A 226 6.08 -27.10 -25.98
N GLU A 227 5.91 -28.07 -25.08
CA GLU A 227 5.36 -29.41 -25.41
C GLU A 227 4.54 -30.03 -24.26
N PRO A 228 3.42 -30.77 -24.51
CA PRO A 228 2.35 -30.56 -25.47
C PRO A 228 1.04 -30.07 -24.77
N GLY A 229 0.51 -28.93 -25.25
CA GLY A 229 -0.78 -28.36 -24.80
C GLY A 229 -0.74 -26.84 -24.67
N ARG A 230 -0.20 -26.17 -25.70
CA ARG A 230 0.06 -24.72 -25.89
C ARG A 230 -0.28 -23.83 -24.68
N GLY A 231 0.70 -23.51 -23.85
CA GLY A 231 0.63 -22.34 -22.98
C GLY A 231 1.12 -21.09 -23.71
N ILE A 232 0.59 -19.92 -23.37
CA ILE A 232 1.09 -18.64 -23.89
C ILE A 232 1.54 -17.77 -22.75
N VAL A 233 2.79 -17.31 -22.83
CA VAL A 233 3.38 -16.39 -21.85
C VAL A 233 3.17 -14.96 -22.34
N PHE A 234 2.70 -14.08 -21.46
CA PHE A 234 2.47 -12.67 -21.73
C PHE A 234 2.98 -11.80 -20.57
N GLU A 235 3.14 -10.51 -20.81
CA GLU A 235 3.50 -9.54 -19.77
C GLU A 235 2.23 -8.81 -19.31
N ALA A 236 2.09 -8.61 -18.00
CA ALA A 236 0.93 -7.98 -17.39
C ALA A 236 1.39 -6.93 -16.37
N GLY A 237 1.93 -5.82 -16.89
CA GLY A 237 2.59 -4.80 -16.06
C GLY A 237 3.83 -5.37 -15.38
N ILE A 238 3.84 -5.38 -14.04
CA ILE A 238 4.94 -5.95 -13.24
C ILE A 238 4.88 -7.48 -13.11
N TYR A 239 3.79 -8.11 -13.56
CA TYR A 239 3.59 -9.55 -13.46
C TYR A 239 3.87 -10.26 -14.78
N MET A 240 4.24 -11.54 -14.69
CA MET A 240 4.32 -12.43 -15.84
C MET A 240 3.07 -13.31 -15.90
N GLY A 241 2.35 -13.26 -17.01
CA GLY A 241 1.13 -14.01 -17.22
C GLY A 241 1.33 -15.27 -18.05
N LEU A 242 0.55 -16.30 -17.75
CA LEU A 242 0.42 -17.50 -18.57
C LEU A 242 -1.05 -17.80 -18.83
N LEU A 243 -1.37 -18.03 -20.09
CA LEU A 243 -2.66 -18.53 -20.55
C LEU A 243 -2.51 -19.99 -20.96
N LEU A 244 -3.17 -20.90 -20.25
CA LEU A 244 -3.03 -22.34 -20.43
C LEU A 244 -4.39 -22.98 -20.77
N PRO A 245 -4.45 -24.09 -21.53
CA PRO A 245 -5.62 -24.95 -21.49
C PRO A 245 -5.75 -25.47 -20.07
N ALA A 246 -6.95 -25.42 -19.48
CA ALA A 246 -7.09 -25.68 -18.04
C ALA A 246 -6.56 -27.08 -17.65
N THR A 247 -5.30 -27.10 -17.19
CA THR A 247 -4.55 -28.27 -16.76
C THR A 247 -4.76 -28.52 -15.27
N LEU A 248 -5.31 -27.55 -14.55
CA LEU A 248 -5.49 -27.58 -13.10
C LEU A 248 -6.88 -28.11 -12.74
N LYS A 249 -7.04 -29.44 -12.79
CA LYS A 249 -8.31 -30.11 -12.47
C LYS A 249 -8.58 -30.22 -10.96
N THR A 250 -7.54 -30.09 -10.14
CA THR A 250 -7.63 -30.08 -8.67
C THR A 250 -6.67 -29.05 -8.07
N GLU A 251 -7.03 -28.53 -6.89
CA GLU A 251 -6.18 -27.63 -6.10
C GLU A 251 -4.79 -28.24 -5.82
N LYS A 252 -4.73 -29.56 -5.62
CA LYS A 252 -3.49 -30.29 -5.39
C LYS A 252 -2.56 -30.28 -6.61
N ASP A 253 -3.12 -30.46 -7.81
CA ASP A 253 -2.35 -30.44 -9.06
C ASP A 253 -1.83 -29.03 -9.36
N ALA A 254 -2.65 -28.02 -9.06
CA ALA A 254 -2.27 -26.60 -9.15
C ALA A 254 -1.11 -26.26 -8.22
N VAL A 255 -1.19 -26.62 -6.95
CA VAL A 255 -0.11 -26.40 -5.99
C VAL A 255 1.18 -27.11 -6.43
N GLN A 256 1.09 -28.32 -6.95
CA GLN A 256 2.26 -29.06 -7.42
C GLN A 256 2.91 -28.45 -8.67
N LEU A 257 2.13 -28.10 -9.69
CA LEU A 257 2.63 -27.47 -10.91
C LEU A 257 3.30 -26.13 -10.61
N LEU A 258 2.63 -25.31 -9.80
CA LEU A 258 3.11 -23.98 -9.44
C LEU A 258 4.34 -24.05 -8.54
N ALA A 259 4.45 -25.05 -7.66
CA ALA A 259 5.67 -25.32 -6.90
C ALA A 259 6.84 -25.75 -7.80
N ALA A 260 6.59 -26.55 -8.83
CA ALA A 260 7.62 -26.95 -9.80
C ALA A 260 8.13 -25.75 -10.61
N TRP A 261 7.24 -24.88 -11.09
CA TRP A 261 7.62 -23.66 -11.82
C TRP A 261 8.40 -22.68 -10.94
N ARG A 262 7.97 -22.53 -9.68
CA ARG A 262 8.74 -21.77 -8.70
C ARG A 262 10.17 -22.29 -8.58
N GLN A 263 10.36 -23.61 -8.48
CA GLN A 263 11.69 -24.20 -8.37
C GLN A 263 12.56 -23.93 -9.60
N GLU A 264 11.99 -24.02 -10.79
CA GLU A 264 12.67 -23.71 -12.06
C GLU A 264 13.09 -22.24 -12.16
N LEU A 265 12.34 -21.32 -11.57
CA LEU A 265 12.57 -19.87 -11.68
C LEU A 265 13.45 -19.27 -10.58
N LYS A 266 13.74 -20.02 -9.51
CA LYS A 266 14.63 -19.61 -8.41
C LYS A 266 16.00 -19.06 -8.83
N PRO A 267 16.65 -19.49 -9.93
CA PRO A 267 17.92 -18.90 -10.35
C PRO A 267 17.82 -17.39 -10.66
N TRP A 268 16.64 -16.91 -11.07
CA TRP A 268 16.45 -15.54 -11.54
C TRP A 268 15.71 -14.65 -10.56
N ALA A 269 14.79 -15.19 -9.75
CA ALA A 269 14.00 -14.46 -8.76
C ALA A 269 14.23 -14.97 -7.33
N LYS A 270 14.30 -14.03 -6.37
CA LYS A 270 14.52 -14.34 -4.94
C LYS A 270 13.25 -14.90 -4.31
N GLU A 271 12.12 -14.26 -4.60
CA GLU A 271 10.78 -14.69 -4.18
C GLU A 271 9.87 -14.77 -5.42
N ILE A 272 9.02 -15.80 -5.46
CA ILE A 272 8.12 -16.05 -6.58
C ILE A 272 6.73 -16.33 -6.00
N TYR A 273 5.79 -15.44 -6.28
CA TYR A 273 4.38 -15.64 -5.96
C TYR A 273 3.62 -16.03 -7.21
N VAL A 274 2.69 -16.97 -7.06
CA VAL A 274 1.90 -17.45 -8.19
C VAL A 274 0.44 -17.49 -7.81
N ALA A 275 -0.41 -16.90 -8.65
CA ALA A 275 -1.85 -16.94 -8.50
C ALA A 275 -2.52 -17.46 -9.77
N ALA A 276 -3.55 -18.27 -9.63
CA ALA A 276 -4.36 -18.73 -10.74
C ALA A 276 -5.83 -18.33 -10.55
N GLY A 277 -6.42 -17.81 -11.62
CA GLY A 277 -7.87 -17.60 -11.70
C GLY A 277 -8.62 -18.89 -11.96
N ASP A 278 -9.95 -18.83 -11.92
CA ASP A 278 -10.79 -19.96 -12.29
C ASP A 278 -10.64 -20.30 -13.78
N PRO A 279 -10.74 -21.59 -14.14
CA PRO A 279 -10.82 -21.98 -15.54
C PRO A 279 -12.14 -21.52 -16.16
N VAL A 280 -12.08 -21.04 -17.40
CA VAL A 280 -13.22 -20.54 -18.17
C VAL A 280 -13.38 -21.30 -19.48
N ALA A 281 -14.62 -21.54 -19.90
CA ALA A 281 -14.91 -22.34 -21.11
C ALA A 281 -14.88 -21.53 -22.41
N ILE A 282 -15.00 -20.19 -22.31
CA ILE A 282 -15.18 -19.28 -23.44
C ILE A 282 -14.05 -18.25 -23.42
N LEU A 283 -13.50 -17.92 -24.59
CA LEU A 283 -12.43 -16.93 -24.76
C LEU A 283 -12.76 -15.57 -24.11
N ASN A 284 -14.00 -15.10 -24.22
CA ASN A 284 -14.44 -13.81 -23.66
C ASN A 284 -14.41 -13.76 -22.12
N ASP A 285 -14.34 -14.90 -21.44
CA ASP A 285 -14.33 -14.96 -19.98
C ASP A 285 -12.89 -14.98 -19.42
N ILE A 286 -11.86 -15.03 -20.28
CA ILE A 286 -10.44 -14.98 -19.86
C ILE A 286 -10.12 -13.74 -18.99
N PRO A 287 -10.64 -12.53 -19.27
CA PRO A 287 -10.48 -11.37 -18.38
C PRO A 287 -10.87 -11.65 -16.92
N ARG A 288 -11.94 -12.43 -16.70
CA ARG A 288 -12.40 -12.79 -15.35
C ARG A 288 -11.39 -13.69 -14.63
N SER A 289 -10.83 -14.67 -15.35
CA SER A 289 -9.75 -15.52 -14.82
C SER A 289 -8.51 -14.67 -14.47
N PHE A 290 -8.14 -13.73 -15.34
CA PHE A 290 -7.06 -12.78 -15.08
C PHE A 290 -7.31 -11.91 -13.84
N GLU A 291 -8.51 -11.34 -13.71
CA GLU A 291 -8.90 -10.49 -12.57
C GLU A 291 -8.79 -11.26 -11.24
N GLN A 292 -9.26 -12.51 -11.21
CA GLN A 292 -9.15 -13.35 -10.02
C GLN A 292 -7.69 -13.63 -9.65
N ALA A 293 -6.85 -13.97 -10.63
CA ALA A 293 -5.42 -14.17 -10.40
C ALA A 293 -4.73 -12.90 -9.88
N LEU A 294 -5.09 -11.74 -10.43
CA LEU A 294 -4.54 -10.44 -10.02
C LEU A 294 -4.93 -10.10 -8.58
N ARG A 295 -6.21 -10.23 -8.22
CA ARG A 295 -6.68 -9.99 -6.84
C ARG A 295 -5.98 -10.88 -5.83
N LEU A 296 -5.68 -12.12 -6.19
CA LEU A 296 -4.91 -13.03 -5.35
C LEU A 296 -3.45 -12.53 -5.18
N LEU A 297 -2.80 -12.08 -6.26
CA LEU A 297 -1.45 -11.50 -6.18
C LEU A 297 -1.40 -10.21 -5.34
N GLU A 298 -2.42 -9.36 -5.39
CA GLU A 298 -2.51 -8.16 -4.55
C GLU A 298 -2.60 -8.46 -3.05
N ARG A 299 -2.95 -9.71 -2.69
CA ARG A 299 -3.05 -10.18 -1.31
C ARG A 299 -1.84 -11.01 -0.87
N THR A 300 -0.80 -11.11 -1.71
CA THR A 300 0.47 -11.82 -1.41
C THR A 300 1.03 -11.47 -0.05
N PHE A 301 1.00 -10.18 0.32
CA PHE A 301 1.46 -9.67 1.62
C PHE A 301 0.82 -10.39 2.82
N LEU A 302 -0.42 -10.87 2.71
CA LEU A 302 -1.13 -11.52 3.82
C LEU A 302 -0.73 -12.99 4.03
N PHE A 303 -0.02 -13.60 3.08
CA PHE A 303 0.34 -15.01 3.15
C PHE A 303 1.73 -15.19 3.78
N ARG A 304 1.84 -16.16 4.69
CA ARG A 304 3.06 -16.42 5.48
C ARG A 304 4.23 -17.03 4.70
N ALA A 305 3.99 -17.57 3.51
CA ALA A 305 5.03 -18.23 2.72
C ALA A 305 4.66 -18.25 1.23
N GLU A 306 5.69 -18.34 0.39
CA GLU A 306 5.58 -18.59 -1.05
C GLU A 306 4.72 -19.85 -1.30
N ARG A 307 3.48 -19.62 -1.76
CA ARG A 307 2.55 -20.67 -2.15
C ARG A 307 1.78 -20.26 -3.40
N ALA A 308 1.30 -21.27 -4.12
CA ALA A 308 0.30 -21.11 -5.14
C ALA A 308 -1.02 -20.67 -4.51
N MET A 309 -1.62 -19.62 -5.05
CA MET A 309 -2.93 -19.13 -4.64
C MET A 309 -3.98 -19.45 -5.69
N LEU A 310 -5.15 -19.89 -5.26
CA LEU A 310 -6.27 -20.25 -6.12
C LEU A 310 -7.52 -19.47 -5.73
N SER A 311 -8.55 -19.54 -6.57
CA SER A 311 -9.85 -18.89 -6.33
C SER A 311 -10.51 -19.26 -5.00
N GLY A 312 -10.24 -20.45 -4.45
CA GLY A 312 -10.67 -20.86 -3.12
C GLY A 312 -10.15 -19.93 -2.01
N ASP A 313 -8.89 -19.49 -2.11
CA ASP A 313 -8.29 -18.55 -1.16
C ASP A 313 -8.97 -17.16 -1.25
N LEU A 314 -9.40 -16.76 -2.44
CA LEU A 314 -10.12 -15.51 -2.64
C LEU A 314 -11.48 -15.54 -1.92
N HIS A 315 -12.19 -16.67 -1.96
CA HIS A 315 -13.48 -16.81 -1.29
C HIS A 315 -13.37 -16.76 0.24
N GLU A 316 -12.33 -17.37 0.82
CA GLU A 316 -12.04 -17.24 2.26
C GLU A 316 -11.75 -15.78 2.65
N LEU A 317 -11.07 -15.02 1.78
CA LEU A 317 -10.80 -13.60 2.01
C LEU A 317 -12.05 -12.73 1.85
N GLU A 318 -12.88 -12.98 0.82
CA GLU A 318 -14.09 -12.21 0.51
C GLU A 318 -15.26 -12.50 1.45
N THR A 319 -15.40 -13.73 1.98
CA THR A 319 -16.41 -14.06 3.00
C THR A 319 -16.14 -13.29 4.30
N VAL A 320 -14.87 -13.15 4.69
CA VAL A 320 -14.46 -12.31 5.83
C VAL A 320 -14.71 -10.83 5.54
N GLU A 321 -14.80 -10.39 4.27
CA GLU A 321 -15.13 -9.01 3.88
C GLU A 321 -16.65 -8.72 3.82
N THR A 322 -17.47 -9.69 3.40
CA THR A 322 -18.93 -9.51 3.32
C THR A 322 -19.59 -9.45 4.69
N GLU A 323 -19.06 -10.18 5.68
CA GLU A 323 -19.45 -10.03 7.09
C GLU A 323 -19.16 -8.63 7.67
N ARG A 324 -18.22 -7.87 7.07
CA ARG A 324 -17.87 -6.49 7.49
C ARG A 324 -18.92 -5.47 7.07
N SER A 325 -19.56 -5.67 5.91
CA SER A 325 -20.49 -4.69 5.34
C SER A 325 -21.82 -4.57 6.11
N GLY A 326 -22.09 -5.50 7.04
CA GLY A 326 -23.24 -5.47 7.95
C GLY A 326 -22.94 -4.91 9.34
N ALA A 327 -21.67 -4.67 9.68
CA ALA A 327 -21.28 -4.06 10.95
C ALA A 327 -21.13 -2.55 10.76
N SER A 328 -22.15 -1.81 11.23
CA SER A 328 -22.16 -0.35 11.37
C SER A 328 -20.78 0.25 11.66
N ASP A 329 -20.41 1.28 10.89
CA ASP A 329 -19.43 2.29 11.25
C ASP A 329 -19.52 2.61 12.75
N SER A 330 -18.56 2.12 13.53
CA SER A 330 -18.34 2.61 14.89
C SER A 330 -16.88 3.03 14.98
N ALA A 331 -16.70 4.28 15.39
CA ALA A 331 -15.45 5.04 15.42
C ALA A 331 -14.35 4.48 16.35
N THR A 332 -13.91 3.23 16.17
CA THR A 332 -13.08 2.50 17.16
C THR A 332 -11.73 1.94 16.67
N ASP A 333 -11.40 2.05 15.38
CA ASP A 333 -10.26 1.35 14.76
C ASP A 333 -9.31 2.30 13.98
N ASP A 334 -8.69 3.22 14.71
CA ASP A 334 -7.73 4.22 14.21
C ASP A 334 -6.29 3.84 14.66
N PRO A 335 -5.25 3.98 13.81
CA PRO A 335 -3.83 3.90 14.20
C PRO A 335 -3.50 4.64 15.51
N LEU A 336 -4.18 5.74 15.81
CA LEU A 336 -4.03 6.50 17.05
C LEU A 336 -4.28 5.65 18.31
N ARG A 337 -5.28 4.77 18.29
CA ARG A 337 -5.61 3.91 19.44
C ARG A 337 -4.53 2.87 19.69
N TYR A 338 -4.03 2.24 18.63
CA TYR A 338 -2.94 1.27 18.73
C TYR A 338 -1.65 1.96 19.15
N ALA A 339 -1.40 3.18 18.67
CA ALA A 339 -0.24 3.97 19.04
C ALA A 339 -0.26 4.31 20.54
N GLU A 340 -1.42 4.70 21.07
CA GLU A 340 -1.59 4.97 22.49
C GLU A 340 -1.33 3.71 23.35
N LYS A 341 -1.92 2.56 22.97
CA LYS A 341 -1.65 1.29 23.67
C LYS A 341 -0.18 0.89 23.61
N LEU A 342 0.45 1.03 22.45
CA LEU A 342 1.85 0.68 22.24
C LEU A 342 2.77 1.59 23.06
N TYR A 343 2.52 2.91 23.04
CA TYR A 343 3.22 3.88 23.87
C TYR A 343 3.18 3.49 25.35
N TYR A 344 2.00 3.21 25.90
CA TYR A 344 1.92 2.84 27.30
C TYR A 344 2.63 1.51 27.59
N ALA A 345 2.58 0.53 26.68
CA ALA A 345 3.31 -0.71 26.86
C ALA A 345 4.84 -0.50 26.90
N LEU A 346 5.35 0.42 26.07
CA LEU A 346 6.76 0.82 26.04
C LEU A 346 7.18 1.59 27.29
N ASP A 347 6.40 2.59 27.70
CA ASP A 347 6.65 3.39 28.90
C ASP A 347 6.70 2.53 30.17
N MET A 348 5.84 1.51 30.24
CA MET A 348 5.81 0.57 31.36
C MET A 348 6.82 -0.58 31.25
N ALA A 349 7.62 -0.62 30.17
CA ALA A 349 8.51 -1.73 29.83
C ALA A 349 7.81 -3.10 29.87
N ASN A 350 6.55 -3.16 29.42
CA ASN A 350 5.71 -4.36 29.45
C ASN A 350 5.72 -5.08 28.09
N SER A 351 6.64 -6.03 27.93
CA SER A 351 6.80 -6.82 26.71
C SER A 351 5.57 -7.64 26.33
N GLU A 352 4.82 -8.17 27.30
CA GLU A 352 3.60 -8.95 27.04
C GLU A 352 2.48 -8.07 26.48
N ALA A 353 2.30 -6.86 27.04
CA ALA A 353 1.35 -5.88 26.54
C ALA A 353 1.74 -5.42 25.12
N ALA A 354 3.01 -5.12 24.90
CA ALA A 354 3.48 -4.65 23.60
C ALA A 354 3.32 -5.73 22.50
N THR A 355 3.66 -6.98 22.84
CA THR A 355 3.45 -8.14 21.95
C THR A 355 1.98 -8.29 21.55
N ARG A 356 1.07 -8.12 22.51
CA ARG A 356 -0.37 -8.21 22.26
C ARG A 356 -0.86 -7.13 21.32
N VAL A 357 -0.43 -5.88 21.50
CA VAL A 357 -0.83 -4.78 20.61
C VAL A 357 -0.44 -5.10 19.17
N ILE A 358 0.79 -5.57 18.94
CA ILE A 358 1.25 -5.94 17.59
C ILE A 358 0.46 -7.14 17.04
N LYS A 359 0.13 -8.14 17.87
CA LYS A 359 -0.73 -9.27 17.44
C LYS A 359 -2.18 -8.85 17.15
N GLU A 360 -2.71 -7.88 17.88
CA GLU A 360 -4.00 -7.28 17.54
C GLU A 360 -3.93 -6.56 16.18
N MET A 361 -2.83 -5.84 15.90
CA MET A 361 -2.60 -5.21 14.59
C MET A 361 -2.52 -6.25 13.47
N GLU A 362 -1.78 -7.37 13.65
CA GLU A 362 -1.71 -8.50 12.70
C GLU A 362 -3.11 -9.01 12.31
N GLY A 363 -4.02 -9.12 13.29
CA GLY A 363 -5.38 -9.63 13.06
C GLY A 363 -6.37 -8.59 12.52
N GLN A 364 -6.24 -7.32 12.90
CA GLN A 364 -7.22 -6.28 12.59
C GLN A 364 -6.85 -5.43 11.37
N PHE A 365 -5.58 -5.12 11.15
CA PHE A 365 -5.19 -4.22 10.05
C PHE A 365 -5.54 -4.79 8.67
N PRO A 366 -5.34 -6.08 8.37
CA PRO A 366 -5.84 -6.68 7.12
C PRO A 366 -7.37 -6.65 6.97
N ARG A 367 -8.10 -6.47 8.08
CA ARG A 367 -9.55 -6.36 8.08
C ARG A 367 -10.04 -4.93 7.81
N ILE A 368 -9.24 -3.94 8.21
CA ILE A 368 -9.54 -2.53 8.06
C ILE A 368 -9.02 -2.01 6.71
N TYR A 369 -7.78 -2.35 6.37
CA TYR A 369 -7.06 -1.86 5.21
C TYR A 369 -7.06 -2.89 4.09
N ARG A 370 -7.40 -2.43 2.86
CA ARG A 370 -7.56 -3.32 1.70
C ARG A 370 -6.26 -3.59 0.92
N THR A 371 -5.22 -2.77 1.08
CA THR A 371 -3.99 -2.88 0.30
C THR A 371 -2.76 -3.02 1.19
N GLU A 372 -1.71 -3.67 0.67
CA GLU A 372 -0.41 -3.78 1.34
C GLU A 372 0.11 -2.41 1.79
N SER A 373 0.13 -1.43 0.88
CA SER A 373 0.60 -0.07 1.16
C SER A 373 -0.20 0.59 2.29
N ALA A 374 -1.52 0.39 2.35
CA ALA A 374 -2.34 0.92 3.43
C ALA A 374 -2.07 0.22 4.78
N ILE A 375 -1.84 -1.10 4.78
CA ILE A 375 -1.45 -1.84 5.98
C ILE A 375 -0.08 -1.36 6.48
N LYS A 376 0.92 -1.26 5.59
CA LYS A 376 2.27 -0.75 5.91
C LYS A 376 2.21 0.68 6.46
N ALA A 377 1.45 1.57 5.81
CA ALA A 377 1.24 2.93 6.27
C ALA A 377 0.60 2.97 7.67
N ALA A 378 -0.38 2.11 7.95
CA ALA A 378 -1.01 2.03 9.27
C ALA A 378 -0.03 1.56 10.36
N PHE A 379 0.83 0.58 10.05
CA PHE A 379 1.93 0.17 10.95
C PHE A 379 2.90 1.34 11.18
N ALA A 380 3.44 1.94 10.12
CA ALA A 380 4.37 3.06 10.21
C ALA A 380 3.79 4.25 10.99
N GLN A 381 2.52 4.60 10.77
CA GLN A 381 1.81 5.65 11.50
C GLN A 381 1.65 5.31 12.98
N THR A 382 1.25 4.07 13.29
CA THR A 382 1.10 3.59 14.67
C THR A 382 2.41 3.72 15.45
N PHE A 383 3.51 3.24 14.86
CA PHE A 383 4.84 3.33 15.45
C PHE A 383 5.32 4.77 15.58
N THR A 384 5.12 5.60 14.55
CA THR A 384 5.50 7.02 14.56
C THR A 384 4.79 7.78 15.67
N LEU A 385 3.48 7.59 15.82
CA LEU A 385 2.69 8.22 16.88
C LEU A 385 3.12 7.76 18.28
N ALA A 386 3.36 6.46 18.45
CA ALA A 386 3.84 5.91 19.72
C ALA A 386 5.23 6.46 20.08
N LEU A 387 6.14 6.51 19.11
CA LEU A 387 7.50 7.04 19.27
C LEU A 387 7.51 8.53 19.58
N ASN A 388 6.72 9.33 18.88
CA ASN A 388 6.61 10.76 19.17
C ASN A 388 6.06 11.02 20.58
N LYS A 389 5.05 10.25 21.02
CA LYS A 389 4.51 10.37 22.37
C LYS A 389 5.55 9.95 23.42
N TYR A 390 6.27 8.85 23.18
CA TYR A 390 7.36 8.40 24.05
C TYR A 390 8.51 9.41 24.16
N ALA A 391 8.96 9.93 23.02
CA ALA A 391 10.03 10.92 22.98
C ALA A 391 9.63 12.21 23.69
N ALA A 392 8.38 12.67 23.58
CA ALA A 392 7.87 13.85 24.27
C ALA A 392 7.82 13.68 25.80
N ALA A 393 7.63 12.45 26.29
CA ALA A 393 7.62 12.14 27.72
C ALA A 393 9.04 12.05 28.33
N GLN A 394 10.07 11.83 27.50
CA GLN A 394 11.47 11.70 27.91
C GLN A 394 12.22 13.05 27.78
N ASP A 395 13.07 13.39 28.75
CA ASP A 395 13.87 14.64 28.75
C ASP A 395 14.93 14.67 27.60
N HIS A 396 15.15 13.54 26.91
CA HIS A 396 16.12 13.34 25.83
C HIS A 396 15.44 12.96 24.49
N SER A 397 14.39 13.69 24.10
CA SER A 397 13.53 13.36 22.94
C SER A 397 14.27 13.16 21.61
N ARG A 398 15.39 13.87 21.37
CA ARG A 398 16.13 13.79 20.09
C ARG A 398 16.85 12.45 19.89
N THR A 399 17.51 11.94 20.92
CA THR A 399 18.30 10.70 20.83
C THR A 399 17.39 9.49 20.57
N VAL A 400 16.25 9.43 21.25
CA VAL A 400 15.27 8.35 21.08
C VAL A 400 14.67 8.34 19.67
N LEU A 401 14.37 9.52 19.11
CA LEU A 401 13.87 9.62 17.73
C LEU A 401 14.92 9.15 16.71
N GLU A 402 16.19 9.53 16.88
CA GLU A 402 17.27 9.12 16.00
C GLU A 402 17.48 7.59 16.03
N GLU A 403 17.49 6.98 17.23
CA GLU A 403 17.73 5.54 17.42
C GLU A 403 16.64 4.65 16.80
N HIS A 404 15.38 5.07 16.81
CA HIS A 404 14.25 4.25 16.39
C HIS A 404 13.62 4.67 15.05
N SER A 405 14.05 5.78 14.45
CA SER A 405 13.49 6.29 13.18
C SER A 405 13.73 5.37 11.97
N SER A 406 14.84 4.63 11.94
CA SER A 406 15.16 3.74 10.81
C SER A 406 14.09 2.67 10.60
N PHE A 407 13.55 2.13 11.71
CA PHE A 407 12.52 1.11 11.68
C PHE A 407 11.25 1.56 10.95
N ILE A 408 10.87 2.84 11.06
CA ILE A 408 9.70 3.39 10.36
C ILE A 408 9.85 3.25 8.84
N THR A 409 11.07 3.40 8.34
CA THR A 409 11.36 3.23 6.91
C THR A 409 11.42 1.76 6.54
N ASP A 410 12.00 0.92 7.41
CA ASP A 410 12.11 -0.53 7.22
C ASP A 410 10.75 -1.23 7.10
N VAL A 411 9.68 -0.68 7.73
CA VAL A 411 8.29 -1.17 7.57
C VAL A 411 7.90 -1.35 6.10
N TYR A 412 8.36 -0.46 5.22
CA TYR A 412 8.03 -0.50 3.81
C TYR A 412 8.80 -1.56 3.02
N ALA A 413 9.93 -2.04 3.55
CA ALA A 413 10.80 -3.01 2.91
C ALA A 413 10.36 -4.48 3.07
N TYR A 414 9.51 -4.79 4.07
CA TYR A 414 9.07 -6.18 4.32
C TYR A 414 8.10 -6.70 3.26
N SER A 415 8.31 -7.92 2.77
CA SER A 415 7.51 -8.53 1.69
C SER A 415 6.21 -9.18 2.18
N THR A 416 6.14 -9.52 3.48
CA THR A 416 4.95 -10.15 4.07
C THR A 416 4.55 -9.53 5.41
N LEU A 417 3.28 -9.66 5.76
CA LEU A 417 2.73 -9.22 7.06
C LEU A 417 3.38 -9.97 8.22
N ALA A 418 3.71 -11.25 8.03
CA ALA A 418 4.38 -12.04 9.05
C ALA A 418 5.77 -11.49 9.35
N GLU A 419 6.58 -11.21 8.31
CA GLU A 419 7.89 -10.56 8.46
C GLU A 419 7.76 -9.20 9.13
N LEU A 420 6.83 -8.35 8.66
CA LEU A 420 6.58 -7.05 9.27
C LEU A 420 6.26 -7.17 10.76
N VAL A 421 5.39 -8.12 11.14
CA VAL A 421 5.00 -8.36 12.53
C VAL A 421 6.16 -8.89 13.36
N ASP A 422 6.92 -9.86 12.85
CA ASP A 422 8.03 -10.47 13.58
C ASP A 422 9.15 -9.45 13.83
N HIS A 423 9.48 -8.63 12.83
CA HIS A 423 10.46 -7.55 12.99
C HIS A 423 9.94 -6.39 13.85
N SER A 424 8.64 -6.07 13.78
CA SER A 424 8.00 -5.13 14.71
C SER A 424 8.13 -5.58 16.16
N LEU A 425 7.91 -6.87 16.42
CA LEU A 425 8.05 -7.46 17.75
C LEU A 425 9.50 -7.41 18.22
N GLU A 426 10.44 -7.82 17.36
CA GLU A 426 11.86 -7.78 17.69
C GLU A 426 12.31 -6.36 18.05
N HIS A 427 11.96 -5.36 17.23
CA HIS A 427 12.32 -3.97 17.47
C HIS A 427 11.76 -3.45 18.80
N VAL A 428 10.49 -3.71 19.10
CA VAL A 428 9.85 -3.30 20.36
C VAL A 428 10.44 -4.00 21.57
N LEU A 429 10.76 -5.30 21.45
CA LEU A 429 11.38 -6.05 22.54
C LEU A 429 12.81 -5.58 22.82
N GLN A 430 13.57 -5.22 21.77
CA GLN A 430 14.88 -4.59 21.93
C GLN A 430 14.76 -3.22 22.60
N TRP A 431 13.77 -2.40 22.21
CA TRP A 431 13.50 -1.12 22.86
C TRP A 431 13.15 -1.28 24.35
N ILE A 432 12.40 -2.32 24.71
CA ILE A 432 12.05 -2.63 26.11
C ILE A 432 13.24 -3.26 26.90
N GLY A 433 14.27 -3.76 26.24
CA GLY A 433 15.24 -4.71 26.80
C GLY A 433 16.30 -4.16 27.77
N GLN A 434 16.05 -4.31 29.09
CA GLN A 434 16.97 -4.83 30.14
C GLN A 434 16.34 -4.87 31.56
N THR A 435 15.01 -4.79 31.69
CA THR A 435 14.38 -4.79 33.03
C THR A 435 13.68 -6.12 33.28
N GLU A 436 14.03 -6.76 34.40
CA GLU A 436 13.58 -8.09 34.78
C GLU A 436 12.07 -8.27 34.64
N SER A 437 11.68 -9.29 33.85
CA SER A 437 10.37 -9.91 33.94
C SER A 437 10.13 -10.32 35.38
N GLY A 438 9.18 -9.69 36.06
CA GLY A 438 8.84 -10.15 37.39
C GLY A 438 7.39 -9.93 37.76
N GLY A 439 6.94 -10.80 38.65
CA GLY A 439 5.54 -11.09 38.88
C GLY A 439 4.72 -9.96 39.52
N LYS A 440 3.62 -10.35 40.17
CA LYS A 440 2.55 -9.45 40.67
C LYS A 440 3.01 -8.20 41.43
N GLY A 441 4.17 -8.21 42.09
CA GLY A 441 4.74 -7.03 42.77
C GLY A 441 5.30 -5.96 41.83
N ILE A 442 5.83 -6.35 40.67
CA ILE A 442 6.33 -5.42 39.64
C ILE A 442 5.17 -4.75 38.91
N ILE A 443 4.08 -5.47 38.65
CA ILE A 443 2.86 -4.90 38.04
C ILE A 443 2.31 -3.75 38.89
N MET A 444 2.25 -3.94 40.22
CA MET A 444 1.78 -2.92 41.15
C MET A 444 2.72 -1.72 41.22
N LYS A 445 4.03 -1.98 41.22
CA LYS A 445 5.05 -0.92 41.16
C LYS A 445 4.95 -0.13 39.85
N GLN A 446 4.92 -0.81 38.70
CA GLN A 446 4.73 -0.21 37.37
C GLN A 446 3.45 0.62 37.31
N MET A 447 2.34 0.10 37.85
CA MET A 447 1.07 0.83 37.86
C MET A 447 1.14 2.09 38.73
N ILE A 448 1.83 2.05 39.87
CA ILE A 448 2.04 3.22 40.73
C ILE A 448 2.96 4.23 40.03
N ASP A 449 4.12 3.79 39.54
CA ASP A 449 5.11 4.63 38.86
C ASP A 449 4.49 5.31 37.63
N PHE A 450 3.65 4.57 36.89
CA PHE A 450 2.90 5.08 35.75
C PHE A 450 1.88 6.16 36.15
N ILE A 451 1.11 5.95 37.23
CA ILE A 451 0.20 6.98 37.75
C ILE A 451 0.97 8.24 38.14
N HIS A 452 2.15 8.11 38.75
CA HIS A 452 2.97 9.28 39.14
C HIS A 452 3.56 10.02 37.94
N SER A 453 3.76 9.33 36.82
CA SER A 453 4.33 9.92 35.61
C SER A 453 3.29 10.52 34.67
N HIS A 454 2.05 10.02 34.71
CA HIS A 454 0.96 10.38 33.78
C HIS A 454 -0.31 10.88 34.50
N TYR A 455 -0.19 11.38 35.74
CA TYR A 455 -1.36 11.78 36.53
C TYR A 455 -2.20 12.88 35.87
N ASP A 456 -1.61 13.71 35.03
CA ASP A 456 -2.24 14.80 34.30
C ASP A 456 -3.06 14.35 33.08
N GLU A 457 -2.90 13.10 32.63
CA GLU A 457 -3.70 12.52 31.55
C GLU A 457 -5.05 11.95 32.05
N ASN A 458 -5.98 11.67 31.13
CA ASN A 458 -7.29 11.08 31.45
C ASN A 458 -7.19 9.57 31.75
N LEU A 459 -6.47 9.20 32.81
CA LEU A 459 -6.23 7.82 33.19
C LEU A 459 -7.49 7.11 33.67
N ARG A 460 -7.76 5.93 33.10
CA ARG A 460 -8.88 5.05 33.46
C ARG A 460 -8.38 3.68 33.92
N LEU A 461 -9.07 3.08 34.89
CA LEU A 461 -8.70 1.75 35.39
C LEU A 461 -8.86 0.69 34.30
N GLU A 462 -9.85 0.85 33.44
CA GLU A 462 -10.12 -0.05 32.31
C GLU A 462 -8.93 -0.10 31.34
N LEU A 463 -8.33 1.06 31.05
CA LEU A 463 -7.14 1.15 30.20
C LEU A 463 -5.97 0.34 30.79
N LEU A 464 -5.66 0.54 32.07
CA LEU A 464 -4.59 -0.19 32.75
C LEU A 464 -4.91 -1.69 32.88
N ALA A 465 -6.18 -2.03 33.11
CA ALA A 465 -6.65 -3.41 33.19
C ALA A 465 -6.44 -4.15 31.87
N ASP A 466 -6.80 -3.52 30.76
CA ASP A 466 -6.58 -4.06 29.42
C ASP A 466 -5.09 -4.26 29.13
N MET A 467 -4.26 -3.26 29.47
CA MET A 467 -2.81 -3.34 29.30
C MET A 467 -2.16 -4.48 30.09
N PHE A 468 -2.58 -4.69 31.34
CA PHE A 468 -2.03 -5.74 32.20
C PHE A 468 -2.75 -7.08 32.13
N ASN A 469 -3.71 -7.24 31.20
CA ASN A 469 -4.51 -8.45 31.05
C ASN A 469 -5.29 -8.88 32.29
N TYR A 470 -5.77 -7.91 33.06
CA TYR A 470 -6.64 -8.18 34.20
C TYR A 470 -8.04 -7.71 33.91
N ASN A 471 -9.03 -8.40 34.48
CA ASN A 471 -10.35 -7.82 34.59
C ASN A 471 -10.25 -6.54 35.45
N SER A 472 -10.85 -5.42 35.00
CA SER A 472 -10.80 -4.14 35.71
C SER A 472 -11.27 -4.23 37.16
N GLY A 473 -12.28 -5.07 37.44
CA GLY A 473 -12.76 -5.34 38.79
C GLY A 473 -11.76 -6.12 39.64
N TYR A 474 -11.00 -7.04 39.06
CA TYR A 474 -9.91 -7.74 39.76
C TYR A 474 -8.72 -6.80 40.00
N LEU A 475 -8.28 -6.07 38.98
CA LEU A 475 -7.16 -5.14 39.10
C LEU A 475 -7.46 -4.04 40.13
N GLY A 476 -8.68 -3.51 40.15
CA GLY A 476 -9.09 -2.53 41.16
C GLY A 476 -9.05 -3.08 42.60
N LYS A 477 -9.44 -4.35 42.81
CA LYS A 477 -9.33 -5.01 44.11
C LYS A 477 -7.87 -5.23 44.51
N LEU A 478 -7.04 -5.67 43.57
CA LEU A 478 -5.61 -5.87 43.78
C LEU A 478 -4.92 -4.54 44.10
N PHE A 479 -5.26 -3.48 43.37
CA PHE A 479 -4.79 -2.12 43.59
C PHE A 479 -5.10 -1.61 44.98
N LYS A 480 -6.36 -1.77 45.40
CA LYS A 480 -6.80 -1.39 46.75
C LYS A 480 -6.14 -2.22 47.84
N SER A 481 -5.90 -3.51 47.60
CA SER A 481 -5.19 -4.36 48.56
C SER A 481 -3.74 -3.92 48.78
N HIS A 482 -3.10 -3.36 47.76
CA HIS A 482 -1.70 -2.95 47.83
C HIS A 482 -1.52 -1.50 48.32
N THR A 483 -2.36 -0.58 47.83
CA THR A 483 -2.27 0.86 48.14
C THR A 483 -3.13 1.29 49.32
N GLY A 484 -4.07 0.44 49.75
CA GLY A 484 -5.08 0.75 50.77
C GLY A 484 -6.29 1.53 50.24
N GLU A 485 -6.24 2.03 49.00
CA GLU A 485 -7.23 2.96 48.45
C GLU A 485 -7.71 2.51 47.05
N ALA A 486 -8.92 2.91 46.65
CA ALA A 486 -9.38 2.63 45.28
C ALA A 486 -8.59 3.47 44.26
N PHE A 487 -8.39 2.94 43.04
CA PHE A 487 -7.62 3.60 41.97
C PHE A 487 -7.93 5.10 41.80
N ASN A 488 -9.20 5.46 41.58
CA ASN A 488 -9.60 6.86 41.38
C ASN A 488 -9.29 7.74 42.61
N ALA A 489 -9.38 7.19 43.82
CA ALA A 489 -9.08 7.93 45.04
C ALA A 489 -7.56 8.16 45.19
N TYR A 490 -6.75 7.19 44.78
CA TYR A 490 -5.29 7.31 44.75
C TYR A 490 -4.82 8.31 43.68
N LEU A 491 -5.36 8.23 42.46
CA LEU A 491 -5.09 9.19 41.39
C LEU A 491 -5.45 10.62 41.81
N ASP A 492 -6.63 10.82 42.41
CA ASP A 492 -7.02 12.11 42.98
C ASP A 492 -5.99 12.60 44.00
N LYS A 493 -5.50 11.73 44.89
CA LYS A 493 -4.52 12.09 45.92
C LYS A 493 -3.20 12.56 45.28
N VAL A 494 -2.68 11.82 44.30
CA VAL A 494 -1.47 12.20 43.55
C VAL A 494 -1.65 13.55 42.86
N ARG A 495 -2.77 13.75 42.15
CA ARG A 495 -3.09 15.04 41.50
C ARG A 495 -3.16 16.20 42.49
N ILE A 496 -3.77 16.00 43.66
CA ILE A 496 -3.86 17.05 44.69
C ILE A 496 -2.49 17.33 45.33
N GLU A 497 -1.65 16.32 45.54
CA GLU A 497 -0.27 16.52 46.01
C GLU A 497 0.53 17.38 45.03
N ARG A 498 0.48 17.08 43.73
CA ARG A 498 1.11 17.89 42.67
C ARG A 498 0.49 19.28 42.55
N ALA A 499 -0.82 19.40 42.73
CA ALA A 499 -1.50 20.69 42.75
C ALA A 499 -1.01 21.59 43.90
N ARG A 500 -0.72 21.03 45.08
CA ARG A 500 -0.16 21.81 46.20
C ARG A 500 1.21 22.37 45.86
N GLU A 501 2.08 21.58 45.22
CA GLU A 501 3.40 22.01 44.77
C GLU A 501 3.30 23.18 43.78
N LEU A 502 2.44 23.06 42.76
CA LEU A 502 2.22 24.12 41.77
C LEU A 502 1.59 25.39 42.36
N LEU A 503 0.65 25.25 43.31
CA LEU A 503 0.06 26.39 44.01
C LEU A 503 1.09 27.09 44.92
N ALA A 504 1.99 26.33 45.54
CA ALA A 504 3.08 26.90 46.35
C ALA A 504 4.03 27.76 45.50
N GLN A 505 4.23 27.40 44.23
CA GLN A 505 4.98 28.18 43.24
C GLN A 505 4.21 29.41 42.73
N GLY A 506 2.98 29.65 43.22
CA GLY A 506 2.18 30.82 42.89
C GLY A 506 1.37 30.73 41.59
N ILE A 507 1.33 29.55 40.97
CA ILE A 507 0.54 29.32 39.76
C ILE A 507 -0.96 29.56 40.03
N LYS A 508 -1.69 30.07 39.04
CA LYS A 508 -3.11 30.38 39.18
C LYS A 508 -3.95 29.09 39.28
N VAL A 509 -4.98 29.10 40.12
CA VAL A 509 -5.81 27.92 40.42
C VAL A 509 -6.35 27.22 39.17
N HIS A 510 -6.82 27.96 38.17
CA HIS A 510 -7.31 27.36 36.91
C HIS A 510 -6.20 26.68 36.10
N GLN A 511 -5.00 27.27 36.05
CA GLN A 511 -3.84 26.69 35.37
C GLN A 511 -3.36 25.42 36.09
N VAL A 512 -3.41 25.42 37.43
CA VAL A 512 -3.09 24.22 38.21
C VAL A 512 -4.09 23.11 37.92
N ALA A 513 -5.39 23.41 37.84
CA ALA A 513 -6.41 22.41 37.55
C ALA A 513 -6.15 21.70 36.21
N GLU A 514 -5.81 22.47 35.17
CA GLU A 514 -5.47 21.96 33.84
C GLU A 514 -4.20 21.11 33.87
N ARG A 515 -3.11 21.60 34.48
CA ARG A 515 -1.80 20.91 34.55
C ARG A 515 -1.80 19.62 35.37
N VAL A 516 -2.81 19.40 36.21
CA VAL A 516 -2.94 18.16 37.00
C VAL A 516 -4.07 17.27 36.50
N GLY A 517 -4.58 17.51 35.29
CA GLY A 517 -5.48 16.61 34.59
C GLY A 517 -6.97 16.73 34.94
N TYR A 518 -7.42 17.88 35.44
CA TYR A 518 -8.84 18.15 35.64
C TYR A 518 -9.40 19.07 34.53
N ALA A 519 -10.24 18.51 33.67
CA ALA A 519 -10.94 19.27 32.62
C ALA A 519 -11.94 20.31 33.18
N ASN A 520 -12.43 20.12 34.41
CA ASN A 520 -13.41 20.99 35.05
C ASN A 520 -12.86 21.57 36.37
N ALA A 521 -12.78 22.90 36.44
CA ALA A 521 -12.23 23.62 37.59
C ALA A 521 -13.08 23.49 38.88
N ASP A 522 -14.41 23.36 38.77
CA ASP A 522 -15.30 23.18 39.92
C ASP A 522 -15.15 21.77 40.51
N TYR A 523 -14.95 20.78 39.64
CA TYR A 523 -14.64 19.42 40.06
C TYR A 523 -13.28 19.36 40.78
N PHE A 524 -12.25 20.01 40.21
CA PHE A 524 -10.96 20.18 40.87
C PHE A 524 -11.10 20.84 42.25
N HIS A 525 -11.84 21.95 42.34
CA HIS A 525 -12.04 22.68 43.59
C HIS A 525 -12.65 21.78 44.69
N SER A 526 -13.66 20.99 44.32
CA SER A 526 -14.32 20.03 45.21
C SER A 526 -13.37 18.93 45.69
N LYS A 527 -12.55 18.38 44.79
CA LYS A 527 -11.53 17.36 45.12
C LYS A 527 -10.43 17.94 45.99
N PHE A 528 -9.87 19.10 45.63
CA PHE A 528 -8.83 19.75 46.41
C PHE A 528 -9.31 20.04 47.84
N LYS A 529 -10.52 20.59 48.00
CA LYS A 529 -11.10 20.82 49.34
C LYS A 529 -11.27 19.54 50.14
N LYS A 530 -11.71 18.44 49.49
CA LYS A 530 -11.85 17.13 50.14
C LYS A 530 -10.53 16.60 50.69
N TYR A 531 -9.45 16.68 49.91
CA TYR A 531 -8.14 16.09 50.27
C TYR A 531 -7.20 17.04 51.03
N ALA A 532 -7.33 18.36 50.85
CA ALA A 532 -6.51 19.37 51.51
C ALA A 532 -7.20 20.09 52.68
N GLY A 533 -8.50 19.84 52.89
CA GLY A 533 -9.29 20.45 53.97
C GLY A 533 -9.63 21.94 53.75
N MET A 534 -9.15 22.56 52.67
CA MET A 534 -9.39 23.98 52.35
C MET A 534 -9.44 24.19 50.84
N SER A 535 -9.94 25.35 50.40
CA SER A 535 -9.98 25.68 48.97
C SER A 535 -8.57 25.87 48.39
N PRO A 536 -8.36 25.61 47.08
CA PRO A 536 -7.10 25.92 46.38
C PRO A 536 -6.65 27.36 46.58
N SER A 537 -7.58 28.32 46.51
CA SER A 537 -7.30 29.75 46.70
C SER A 537 -6.84 30.06 48.12
N SER A 538 -7.52 29.48 49.12
CA SER A 538 -7.13 29.62 50.53
C SER A 538 -5.74 29.00 50.79
N TYR A 539 -5.46 27.84 50.19
CA TYR A 539 -4.18 27.17 50.30
C TYR A 539 -3.06 28.04 49.70
N ARG A 540 -3.23 28.51 48.46
CA ARG A 540 -2.25 29.39 47.80
C ARG A 540 -1.95 30.65 48.61
N ASN A 541 -3.00 31.34 49.09
CA ASN A 541 -2.82 32.55 49.89
C ASN A 541 -2.11 32.27 51.22
N ARG A 542 -2.34 31.10 51.83
CA ARG A 542 -1.66 30.69 53.06
C ARG A 542 -0.17 30.41 52.83
N VAL A 543 0.16 29.67 51.76
CA VAL A 543 1.56 29.33 51.45
C VAL A 543 2.34 30.58 51.01
N GLN A 544 1.73 31.48 50.24
CA GLN A 544 2.35 32.74 49.85
C GLN A 544 2.55 33.72 51.03
N LYS A 545 1.68 33.69 52.04
CA LYS A 545 1.87 34.48 53.27
C LYS A 545 2.96 33.92 54.18
N ASN A 546 3.12 32.59 54.23
CA ASN A 546 4.13 31.95 55.09
C ASN A 546 5.51 31.87 54.44
N GLY A 547 5.62 31.87 53.11
CA GLY A 547 6.90 31.89 52.39
C GLY A 547 7.61 33.25 52.33
N GLY A 548 7.00 34.30 52.89
CA GLY A 548 7.56 35.66 52.95
C GLY A 548 8.24 36.03 54.28
N ILE A 549 8.47 35.06 55.19
CA ILE A 549 9.01 35.34 56.54
C ILE A 549 10.46 34.84 56.73
N ASP A 550 11.01 34.00 55.85
CA ASP A 550 12.39 33.48 55.97
C ASP A 550 13.40 34.18 55.04
N GLY A 551 13.31 35.51 54.94
CA GLY A 551 14.23 36.33 54.15
C GLY A 551 14.38 37.74 54.72
N CYS A 552 14.95 37.84 55.92
CA CYS A 552 15.56 39.05 56.46
C CYS A 552 17.07 38.87 56.54
#